data_AF-A0A6C0KTS1-F1
#
_entry.id   AF-A0A6C0KTS1-F1
#
_cell.length_a   1.000
_cell.length_b   1.000
_cell.length_c   1.000
_cell.angle_alpha   90.00
_cell.angle_beta   90.00
_cell.angle_gamma   90.00
#
_symmetry.space_group_name_H-M   'P 1'
#
loop_
_entity.id
_entity.type
_entity.pdbx_description
1 polymer ?
#
loop_
_entity_poly.entity_id
_entity_poly.type
_entity_poly.pdbx_seq_one_letter_code
_entity_poly.pdbx_strand_id
1 'polypeptide(L)'
;MDLTPLKTAVQHELTIRTGVSSLILQNHIYGCYLIMEDIANNVLEFSDYCLKNSSFTLDLTQNFSKIGIRYGFLMDTKLILDSVQPAYQEEWMKIFEQLHSRHEIEEVDQIEDLLNELIQKTIPSEDSFFLHALETGRLPQEWMDKVLKLFEPPTSSEVTPEVTPLISQAKTEKNPVKKTYLSTTRRHKPIVVPQKKSLASTRRAKCVTNK
;
A
#
# COMPACT_ATOMS: atom_id res chain seq x y z
N MET A 1 2.20 23.52 -2.36
CA MET A 1 1.07 23.12 -3.22
C MET A 1 -0.28 23.41 -2.55
N ASP A 2 -1.36 23.71 -3.29
CA ASP A 2 -2.72 23.74 -2.70
C ASP A 2 -3.30 22.32 -2.71
N LEU A 3 -3.47 21.73 -1.52
CA LEU A 3 -3.96 20.36 -1.34
C LEU A 3 -5.47 20.27 -1.13
N THR A 4 -6.19 21.40 -1.11
CA THR A 4 -7.64 21.45 -0.87
C THR A 4 -8.45 20.63 -1.87
N PRO A 5 -8.14 20.65 -3.18
CA PRO A 5 -8.87 19.84 -4.16
C PRO A 5 -8.67 18.34 -3.93
N LEU A 6 -7.42 17.90 -3.73
CA LEU A 6 -7.09 16.50 -3.42
C LEU A 6 -7.80 16.04 -2.15
N LYS A 7 -7.74 16.85 -1.08
CA LYS A 7 -8.43 16.60 0.18
C LYS A 7 -9.91 16.32 -0.05
N THR A 8 -10.57 17.19 -0.80
CA THR A 8 -12.01 17.10 -1.08
C THR A 8 -12.34 15.83 -1.87
N ALA A 9 -11.56 15.53 -2.91
CA ALA A 9 -11.80 14.36 -3.76
C ALA A 9 -11.57 13.04 -3.01
N VAL A 10 -10.48 12.94 -2.23
CA VAL A 10 -10.18 11.76 -1.41
C VAL A 10 -11.22 11.58 -0.31
N GLN A 11 -11.59 12.66 0.40
CA GLN A 11 -12.59 12.60 1.46
C GLN A 11 -13.96 12.14 0.93
N HIS A 12 -14.35 12.62 -0.25
CA HIS A 12 -15.57 12.15 -0.92
C HIS A 12 -15.53 10.63 -1.14
N GLU A 13 -14.47 10.10 -1.74
CA GLU A 13 -14.34 8.65 -1.97
C GLU A 13 -14.34 7.83 -0.67
N LEU A 14 -13.66 8.32 0.38
CA LEU A 14 -13.58 7.65 1.68
C LEU A 14 -14.94 7.58 2.40
N THR A 15 -15.80 8.58 2.21
CA THR A 15 -17.11 8.65 2.88
C THR A 15 -18.16 7.75 2.21
N ILE A 16 -18.07 7.54 0.89
CA ILE A 16 -19.06 6.74 0.15
C ILE A 16 -18.72 5.24 0.11
N ARG A 17 -17.45 4.85 0.30
CA ARG A 17 -16.99 3.46 0.19
C ARG A 17 -16.82 2.82 1.56
N THR A 18 -17.46 1.67 1.77
CA THR A 18 -17.39 0.88 3.00
C THR A 18 -17.01 -0.58 2.71
N GLY A 19 -16.59 -1.33 3.74
CA GLY A 19 -16.22 -2.75 3.63
C GLY A 19 -15.14 -3.00 2.56
N VAL A 20 -15.37 -3.97 1.67
CA VAL A 20 -14.44 -4.30 0.57
C VAL A 20 -14.13 -3.08 -0.29
N SER A 21 -15.12 -2.25 -0.63
CA SER A 21 -14.89 -1.05 -1.45
C SER A 21 -13.95 -0.04 -0.77
N SER A 22 -14.00 0.06 0.56
CA SER A 22 -13.07 0.89 1.33
C SER A 22 -11.65 0.32 1.29
N LEU A 23 -11.49 -1.00 1.48
CA LEU A 23 -10.20 -1.69 1.34
C LEU A 23 -9.58 -1.44 -0.05
N ILE A 24 -10.38 -1.57 -1.11
CA ILE A 24 -9.94 -1.33 -2.49
C ILE A 24 -9.43 0.11 -2.67
N LEU A 25 -10.19 1.08 -2.18
CA LEU A 25 -9.79 2.49 -2.23
C LEU A 25 -8.51 2.75 -1.44
N GLN A 26 -8.39 2.20 -0.23
CA GLN A 26 -7.20 2.35 0.61
C GLN A 26 -5.96 1.75 -0.07
N ASN A 27 -6.10 0.58 -0.70
CA ASN A 27 -5.03 -0.06 -1.48
C ASN A 27 -4.64 0.80 -2.70
N HIS A 28 -5.61 1.44 -3.34
CA HIS A 28 -5.38 2.36 -4.44
C HIS A 28 -4.67 3.65 -3.99
N ILE A 29 -5.13 4.29 -2.91
CA ILE A 29 -4.51 5.49 -2.32
C ILE A 29 -3.05 5.18 -1.94
N TYR A 30 -2.79 4.02 -1.35
CA TYR A 30 -1.44 3.56 -1.05
C TYR A 30 -0.56 3.47 -2.30
N GLY A 31 -1.07 2.89 -3.38
CA GLY A 31 -0.33 2.84 -4.64
C GLY A 31 -0.07 4.22 -5.22
N CYS A 32 -1.01 5.16 -5.12
CA CYS A 32 -0.79 6.55 -5.52
C CYS A 32 0.31 7.22 -4.68
N TYR A 33 0.32 6.96 -3.37
CA TYR A 33 1.37 7.44 -2.47
C TYR A 33 2.76 6.94 -2.88
N LEU A 34 2.93 5.64 -3.13
CA LEU A 34 4.22 5.11 -3.59
C LEU A 34 4.65 5.72 -4.94
N ILE A 35 3.72 5.96 -5.85
CA ILE A 35 4.02 6.63 -7.13
C ILE A 35 4.55 8.04 -6.88
N MET A 36 3.98 8.79 -5.93
CA MET A 36 4.50 10.12 -5.58
C MET A 36 5.92 10.06 -5.05
N GLU A 37 6.20 9.14 -4.11
CA GLU A 37 7.55 8.92 -3.58
C GLU A 37 8.54 8.59 -4.69
N ASP A 38 8.17 7.68 -5.60
CA ASP A 38 9.01 7.28 -6.72
C ASP A 38 9.26 8.44 -7.71
N ILE A 39 8.27 9.30 -7.95
CA ILE A 39 8.43 10.51 -8.78
C ILE A 39 9.37 11.51 -8.11
N ALA A 40 9.15 11.80 -6.82
CA ALA A 40 9.99 12.73 -6.06
C ALA A 40 11.45 12.25 -5.99
N ASN A 41 11.65 10.94 -5.86
CA ASN A 41 12.97 10.31 -5.83
C ASN A 41 13.60 10.07 -7.21
N ASN A 42 12.99 10.56 -8.31
CA ASN A 42 13.46 10.36 -9.69
C ASN A 42 13.56 8.89 -10.13
N VAL A 43 12.78 8.00 -9.52
CA VAL A 43 12.65 6.59 -9.90
C VAL A 43 11.65 6.45 -11.05
N LEU A 44 10.58 7.25 -11.02
CA LEU A 44 9.57 7.33 -12.07
C LEU A 44 9.55 8.73 -12.70
N GLU A 45 9.49 8.75 -14.03
CA GLU A 45 9.16 9.94 -14.79
C GLU A 45 7.65 9.98 -15.07
N PHE A 46 7.04 11.16 -15.03
CA PHE A 46 5.63 11.33 -15.34
C PHE A 46 5.46 12.40 -16.43
N SER A 47 4.91 11.99 -17.57
CA SER A 47 4.63 12.88 -18.71
C SER A 47 3.44 12.36 -19.49
N ASP A 48 2.56 13.26 -19.96
CA ASP A 48 1.41 12.91 -20.80
C ASP A 48 0.54 11.78 -20.19
N TYR A 49 0.26 11.88 -18.88
CA TYR A 49 -0.49 10.85 -18.13
C TYR A 49 0.15 9.46 -18.13
N CYS A 50 1.44 9.36 -18.46
CA CYS A 50 2.19 8.10 -18.48
C CYS A 50 3.28 8.10 -17.41
N LEU A 51 3.32 7.03 -16.63
CA LEU A 51 4.47 6.71 -15.77
C LEU A 51 5.51 5.93 -16.58
N LYS A 52 6.77 6.34 -16.50
CA LYS A 52 7.86 5.74 -17.25
C LYS A 52 9.06 5.48 -16.35
N ASN A 53 9.73 4.36 -16.60
CA ASN A 53 11.11 4.15 -16.18
C ASN A 53 11.83 3.31 -17.25
N SER A 54 13.05 2.88 -16.94
CA SER A 54 13.88 2.07 -17.84
C SER A 54 13.27 0.71 -18.23
N SER A 55 12.29 0.22 -17.48
CA SER A 55 11.75 -1.14 -17.61
C SER A 55 10.32 -1.17 -18.15
N PHE A 56 9.54 -0.11 -17.98
CA PHE A 56 8.15 -0.08 -18.45
C PHE A 56 7.64 1.33 -18.76
N THR A 57 6.50 1.37 -19.43
CA THR A 57 5.65 2.55 -19.58
C THR A 57 4.22 2.15 -19.25
N LEU A 58 3.57 2.94 -18.40
CA LEU A 58 2.20 2.71 -17.94
C LEU A 58 1.35 3.95 -18.22
N ASP A 59 0.40 3.81 -19.14
CA ASP A 59 -0.61 4.82 -19.43
C ASP A 59 -1.69 4.82 -18.33
N LEU A 60 -1.73 5.89 -17.54
CA LEU A 60 -2.69 6.03 -16.46
C LEU A 60 -4.09 6.42 -16.94
N THR A 61 -4.27 6.91 -18.16
CA THR A 61 -5.63 7.16 -18.69
C THR A 61 -6.46 5.88 -18.74
N GLN A 62 -5.81 4.73 -18.98
CA GLN A 62 -6.44 3.41 -19.06
C GLN A 62 -6.22 2.54 -17.82
N ASN A 63 -5.18 2.84 -17.02
CA ASN A 63 -4.75 1.95 -15.94
C ASN A 63 -4.75 2.60 -14.56
N PHE A 64 -5.31 3.81 -14.40
CA PHE A 64 -5.41 4.46 -13.10
C PHE A 64 -6.08 3.56 -12.06
N SER A 65 -7.24 2.97 -12.37
CA SER A 65 -7.95 2.05 -11.47
C SER A 65 -7.14 0.82 -11.02
N LYS A 66 -6.05 0.50 -11.72
CA LYS A 66 -5.17 -0.65 -11.44
C LYS A 66 -3.94 -0.25 -10.63
N ILE A 67 -3.79 1.01 -10.21
CA ILE A 67 -2.64 1.46 -9.41
C ILE A 67 -2.53 0.61 -8.14
N GLY A 68 -3.63 0.38 -7.42
CA GLY A 68 -3.61 -0.41 -6.19
C GLY A 68 -3.11 -1.86 -6.38
N ILE A 69 -3.41 -2.51 -7.50
CA ILE A 69 -2.94 -3.89 -7.73
C ILE A 69 -1.49 -3.97 -8.25
N ARG A 70 -0.91 -2.83 -8.67
CA ARG A 70 0.45 -2.73 -9.18
C ARG A 70 1.43 -2.17 -8.15
N TYR A 71 0.98 -1.21 -7.35
CA TYR A 71 1.79 -0.46 -6.38
C TYR A 71 1.20 -0.48 -4.97
N GLY A 72 0.01 -1.07 -4.76
CA GLY A 72 -0.60 -1.15 -3.44
C GLY A 72 0.05 -2.20 -2.54
N PHE A 73 -0.47 -2.28 -1.32
CA PHE A 73 -0.06 -3.29 -0.33
C PHE A 73 -0.69 -4.68 -0.59
N LEU A 74 -1.67 -4.78 -1.49
CA LEU A 74 -2.25 -6.04 -1.99
C LEU A 74 -2.31 -6.07 -3.53
N MET A 75 -1.78 -7.14 -4.11
CA MET A 75 -1.70 -7.35 -5.57
C MET A 75 -2.74 -8.37 -6.08
N ASP A 76 -4.00 -8.24 -5.65
CA ASP A 76 -5.11 -9.10 -6.09
C ASP A 76 -6.00 -8.36 -7.09
N THR A 77 -6.31 -8.99 -8.23
CA THR A 77 -7.18 -8.42 -9.28
C THR A 77 -8.61 -8.12 -8.80
N LYS A 78 -9.07 -8.71 -7.71
CA LYS A 78 -10.36 -8.36 -7.06
C LYS A 78 -10.33 -6.98 -6.41
N LEU A 79 -9.14 -6.38 -6.30
CA LEU A 79 -8.94 -5.05 -5.72
C LEU A 79 -8.73 -3.95 -6.76
N ILE A 80 -9.22 -4.17 -7.99
CA ILE A 80 -9.28 -3.10 -8.98
C ILE A 80 -10.32 -2.08 -8.50
N LEU A 81 -9.95 -0.79 -8.53
CA LEU A 81 -10.85 0.29 -8.15
C LEU A 81 -11.85 0.54 -9.27
N ASP A 82 -12.97 -0.16 -9.22
CA ASP A 82 -14.06 0.04 -10.15
C ASP A 82 -14.75 1.38 -9.92
N SER A 83 -15.24 1.98 -11.01
CA SER A 83 -15.98 3.26 -11.02
C SER A 83 -15.23 4.40 -10.33
N VAL A 84 -14.05 4.74 -10.87
CA VAL A 84 -13.27 5.89 -10.41
C VAL A 84 -13.99 7.20 -10.74
N GLN A 85 -14.16 8.08 -9.75
CA GLN A 85 -14.67 9.42 -10.01
C GLN A 85 -13.64 10.25 -10.78
N PRO A 86 -14.04 10.95 -11.88
CA PRO A 86 -13.11 11.75 -12.68
C PRO A 86 -12.35 12.78 -11.85
N ALA A 87 -13.02 13.47 -10.92
CA ALA A 87 -12.39 14.45 -10.04
C ALA A 87 -11.28 13.85 -9.18
N TYR A 88 -11.47 12.63 -8.65
CA TYR A 88 -10.43 11.94 -7.89
C TYR A 88 -9.21 11.63 -8.75
N GLN A 89 -9.42 11.10 -9.96
CA GLN A 89 -8.32 10.83 -10.89
C GLN A 89 -7.58 12.09 -11.31
N GLU A 90 -8.31 13.14 -11.72
CA GLU A 90 -7.73 14.40 -12.18
C GLU A 90 -6.85 15.05 -11.13
N GLU A 91 -7.28 15.05 -9.86
CA GLU A 91 -6.45 15.60 -8.79
C GLU A 91 -5.16 14.81 -8.59
N TRP A 92 -5.21 13.47 -8.58
CA TRP A 92 -3.98 12.66 -8.52
C TRP A 92 -3.02 12.94 -9.69
N MET A 93 -3.54 13.11 -10.91
CA MET A 93 -2.70 13.44 -12.07
C MET A 93 -2.00 14.79 -11.91
N LYS A 94 -2.70 15.80 -11.39
CA LYS A 94 -2.11 17.13 -11.12
C LYS A 94 -1.02 17.04 -10.07
N ILE A 95 -1.21 16.23 -9.03
CA ILE A 95 -0.19 15.99 -8.01
C ILE A 95 1.06 15.36 -8.64
N PHE A 96 0.89 14.30 -9.45
CA PHE A 96 2.01 13.63 -10.12
C PHE A 96 2.79 14.58 -11.05
N GLU A 97 2.09 15.44 -11.80
CA GLU A 97 2.70 16.44 -12.68
C GLU A 97 3.50 17.48 -11.90
N GLN A 98 2.95 17.97 -10.79
CA GLN A 98 3.62 18.97 -9.95
C GLN A 98 4.86 18.39 -9.26
N LEU A 99 4.76 17.17 -8.71
CA LEU A 99 5.89 16.48 -8.11
C LEU A 99 6.98 16.16 -9.14
N HIS A 100 6.61 15.77 -10.36
CA HIS A 100 7.59 15.54 -11.42
C HIS A 100 8.31 16.83 -11.83
N SER A 101 7.67 17.99 -11.70
CA SER A 101 8.30 19.27 -12.04
C SER A 101 9.23 19.79 -10.93
N ARG A 102 8.93 19.47 -9.67
CA ARG A 102 9.61 20.04 -8.49
C ARG A 102 10.60 19.10 -7.82
N HIS A 103 10.29 17.80 -7.81
CA HIS A 103 11.01 16.75 -7.08
C HIS A 103 11.20 17.06 -5.58
N GLU A 104 10.21 17.71 -4.97
CA GLU A 104 10.22 18.11 -3.55
C GLU A 104 9.63 16.98 -2.71
N ILE A 105 10.47 16.27 -1.95
CA ILE A 105 10.03 15.17 -1.08
C ILE A 105 9.17 15.68 0.08
N GLU A 106 9.38 16.92 0.51
CA GLU A 106 8.60 17.58 1.56
C GLU A 106 7.14 17.79 1.15
N GLU A 107 6.83 17.86 -0.16
CA GLU A 107 5.44 17.87 -0.63
C GLU A 107 4.80 16.49 -0.49
N VAL A 108 5.57 15.41 -0.62
CA VAL A 108 5.08 14.04 -0.39
C VAL A 108 4.75 13.83 1.08
N ASP A 109 5.61 14.28 2.00
CA ASP A 109 5.36 14.23 3.45
C ASP A 109 4.06 14.96 3.83
N GLN A 110 3.81 16.15 3.25
CA GLN A 110 2.57 16.91 3.50
C GLN A 110 1.33 16.17 3.02
N ILE A 111 1.42 15.47 1.89
CA ILE A 111 0.32 14.68 1.36
C ILE A 111 0.12 13.42 2.22
N GLU A 112 1.19 12.80 2.71
CA GLU A 112 1.11 11.68 3.65
C GLU A 112 0.34 12.08 4.92
N ASP A 113 0.73 13.19 5.55
CA ASP A 113 0.07 13.73 6.74
C ASP A 113 -1.42 13.99 6.48
N LEU A 114 -1.75 14.57 5.32
CA LEU A 114 -3.13 14.81 4.89
C LEU A 114 -3.92 13.50 4.76
N LEU A 115 -3.35 12.49 4.10
CA LEU A 115 -4.01 11.19 3.89
C LEU A 115 -4.22 10.46 5.21
N ASN A 116 -3.21 10.49 6.09
CA ASN A 116 -3.28 9.94 7.44
C ASN A 116 -4.42 10.59 8.23
N GLU A 117 -4.50 11.92 8.23
CA GLU A 117 -5.56 12.66 8.91
C GLU A 117 -6.95 12.29 8.37
N LEU A 118 -7.11 12.23 7.04
CA LEU A 118 -8.38 11.92 6.40
C LEU A 118 -8.87 10.50 6.70
N ILE A 119 -7.97 9.53 6.64
CA ILE A 119 -8.29 8.11 6.88
C ILE A 119 -8.65 7.91 8.34
N GLN A 120 -7.85 8.43 9.28
CA GLN A 120 -8.14 8.34 10.71
C GLN A 120 -9.47 8.98 11.11
N LYS A 121 -9.88 10.06 10.42
CA LYS A 121 -11.16 10.75 10.70
C LYS A 121 -12.37 10.05 10.08
N THR A 122 -12.20 9.37 8.96
CA THR A 122 -13.31 8.86 8.16
C THR A 122 -13.55 7.37 8.35
N ILE A 123 -12.47 6.60 8.55
CA ILE A 123 -12.50 5.15 8.61
C ILE A 123 -12.25 4.70 10.06
N PRO A 124 -13.04 3.75 10.59
CA PRO A 124 -12.78 3.15 11.89
C PRO A 124 -11.37 2.55 11.97
N SER A 125 -10.78 2.57 13.17
CA SER A 125 -9.42 2.06 13.39
C SER A 125 -9.25 0.60 12.94
N GLU A 126 -10.31 -0.20 13.10
CA GLU A 126 -10.37 -1.62 12.78
C GLU A 126 -10.39 -1.94 11.29
N ASP A 127 -10.64 -0.93 10.44
CA ASP A 127 -10.72 -1.01 8.98
C ASP A 127 -9.70 -0.09 8.30
N SER A 128 -8.75 0.47 9.06
CA SER A 128 -7.72 1.40 8.56
C SER A 128 -6.50 0.68 7.97
N PHE A 129 -6.73 -0.18 6.97
CA PHE A 129 -5.70 -0.98 6.29
C PHE A 129 -4.51 -0.17 5.79
N PHE A 130 -4.75 1.04 5.27
CA PHE A 130 -3.71 1.93 4.76
C PHE A 130 -2.64 2.27 5.81
N LEU A 131 -3.06 2.62 7.02
CA LEU A 131 -2.14 3.02 8.10
C LEU A 131 -1.23 1.86 8.51
N HIS A 132 -1.79 0.65 8.57
CA HIS A 132 -1.01 -0.55 8.88
C HIS A 132 -0.06 -0.96 7.75
N ALA A 133 -0.41 -0.66 6.51
CA ALA A 133 0.46 -0.88 5.37
C ALA A 133 1.63 0.10 5.33
N LEU A 134 1.44 1.36 5.73
CA LEU A 134 2.51 2.37 5.79
C LEU A 134 3.66 1.93 6.72
N GLU A 135 3.34 1.33 7.87
CA GLU A 135 4.35 0.95 8.86
C GLU A 135 5.35 -0.12 8.36
N THR A 136 4.89 -1.05 7.51
CA THR A 136 5.69 -2.23 7.13
C THR A 136 5.85 -2.45 5.62
N GLY A 137 5.22 -1.61 4.81
CA GLY A 137 5.15 -1.77 3.35
C GLY A 137 4.19 -2.87 2.88
N ARG A 138 3.54 -3.58 3.81
CA ARG A 138 2.65 -4.73 3.56
C ARG A 138 1.59 -4.81 4.66
N LEU A 139 0.54 -5.59 4.46
CA LEU A 139 -0.37 -5.90 5.57
C LEU A 139 0.19 -7.02 6.46
N PRO A 140 0.23 -6.83 7.79
CA PRO A 140 0.50 -7.91 8.73
C PRO A 140 -0.53 -9.04 8.61
N GLN A 141 -0.16 -10.26 9.02
CA GLN A 141 -1.03 -11.44 8.88
C GLN A 141 -2.40 -11.26 9.53
N GLU A 142 -2.47 -10.59 10.69
CA GLU A 142 -3.72 -10.33 11.39
C GLU A 142 -4.70 -9.47 10.56
N TRP A 143 -4.16 -8.56 9.75
CA TRP A 143 -4.94 -7.74 8.83
C TRP A 143 -5.31 -8.49 7.55
N MET A 144 -4.44 -9.37 7.08
CA MET A 144 -4.76 -10.29 5.98
C MET A 144 -5.97 -11.16 6.31
N ASP A 145 -6.05 -11.68 7.52
CA ASP A 145 -7.19 -12.50 7.94
C ASP A 145 -8.50 -11.69 7.96
N LYS A 146 -8.44 -10.40 8.32
CA LYS A 146 -9.59 -9.49 8.19
C LYS A 146 -10.00 -9.26 6.73
N VAL A 147 -9.02 -9.04 5.86
CA VAL A 147 -9.27 -8.90 4.41
C VAL A 147 -9.96 -10.15 3.86
N LEU A 148 -9.49 -11.35 4.23
CA LEU A 148 -10.10 -12.60 3.80
C LEU A 148 -11.56 -12.72 4.25
N LYS A 149 -11.87 -12.35 5.49
CA LYS A 149 -13.25 -12.32 6.02
C LYS A 149 -14.16 -11.37 5.25
N LEU A 150 -13.64 -10.26 4.72
CA LEU A 150 -14.43 -9.34 3.89
C LEU A 150 -14.86 -9.96 2.54
N PHE A 151 -14.12 -10.97 2.06
CA PHE A 151 -14.45 -11.70 0.83
C PHE A 151 -15.26 -12.97 1.08
N GLU A 152 -15.40 -13.40 2.33
CA GLU A 152 -16.26 -14.53 2.67
C GLU A 152 -17.73 -14.10 2.52
N PRO A 153 -18.58 -14.92 1.88
CA PRO A 153 -20.00 -14.64 1.85
C PRO A 153 -20.51 -14.60 3.30
N PRO A 154 -21.46 -13.70 3.64
CA PRO A 154 -22.02 -13.67 4.98
C PRO A 154 -22.58 -15.05 5.27
N THR A 155 -21.94 -15.78 6.18
CA THR A 155 -22.42 -17.08 6.64
C THR A 155 -23.81 -16.88 7.21
N SER A 156 -24.83 -17.28 6.45
CA SER A 156 -26.19 -17.48 6.94
C SER A 156 -26.11 -18.49 8.08
N SER A 157 -26.02 -17.99 9.31
CA SER A 157 -25.95 -18.82 10.52
C SER A 157 -26.46 -18.02 11.71
N GLU A 158 -27.75 -17.70 11.68
CA GLU A 158 -28.54 -17.53 12.90
C GLU A 158 -29.79 -18.39 12.74
N VAL A 159 -29.60 -19.71 12.88
CA VAL A 159 -30.68 -20.58 13.35
C VAL A 159 -30.54 -20.59 14.86
N THR A 160 -31.42 -19.84 15.52
CA THR A 160 -31.74 -19.99 16.94
C THR A 160 -32.22 -21.42 17.19
N PRO A 161 -31.70 -22.10 18.23
CA PRO A 161 -32.58 -22.91 19.04
C PRO A 161 -32.62 -22.39 20.47
N GLU A 162 -33.85 -22.14 20.87
CA GLU A 162 -34.32 -21.76 22.19
C GLU A 162 -33.96 -22.82 23.25
N VAL A 163 -33.25 -22.35 24.28
CA VAL A 163 -33.18 -22.76 25.69
C VAL A 163 -33.81 -24.11 26.13
N THR A 164 -33.00 -25.00 26.72
CA THR A 164 -33.22 -25.47 28.11
C THR A 164 -31.96 -26.13 28.71
N PRO A 165 -31.69 -25.96 30.02
CA PRO A 165 -30.46 -26.40 30.66
C PRO A 165 -30.61 -27.78 31.30
N LEU A 166 -29.59 -28.63 31.17
CA LEU A 166 -29.45 -29.80 32.04
C LEU A 166 -28.02 -29.93 32.54
N ILE A 167 -27.93 -29.78 33.85
CA ILE A 167 -26.77 -29.93 34.70
C ILE A 167 -26.20 -31.34 34.54
N SER A 168 -24.89 -31.47 34.31
CA SER A 168 -24.13 -32.57 34.88
C SER A 168 -22.68 -32.19 35.09
N GLN A 169 -22.28 -32.22 36.36
CA GLN A 169 -20.92 -32.02 36.82
C GLN A 169 -20.09 -33.28 36.54
N ALA A 170 -18.85 -33.08 36.05
CA ALA A 170 -17.76 -34.03 36.26
C ALA A 170 -16.42 -33.28 36.43
N LYS A 171 -16.04 -33.13 37.71
CA LYS A 171 -14.66 -33.04 38.25
C LYS A 171 -13.79 -34.17 37.63
N THR A 172 -12.47 -34.13 37.43
CA THR A 172 -11.32 -33.22 37.61
C THR A 172 -10.20 -33.88 36.79
N GLU A 173 -9.27 -33.16 36.18
CA GLU A 173 -7.84 -33.42 36.42
C GLU A 173 -6.96 -32.30 35.86
N LYS A 174 -6.14 -31.76 36.76
CA LYS A 174 -5.05 -30.85 36.46
C LYS A 174 -3.92 -31.68 35.87
N ASN A 175 -3.28 -31.21 34.80
CA ASN A 175 -1.82 -31.23 34.73
C ASN A 175 -1.25 -30.28 33.67
N PRO A 176 0.00 -29.81 33.87
CA PRO A 176 0.41 -28.46 33.53
C PRO A 176 1.00 -28.33 32.13
N VAL A 177 0.87 -27.10 31.63
CA VAL A 177 1.59 -26.52 30.49
C VAL A 177 3.08 -26.86 30.55
N LYS A 178 3.57 -27.64 29.57
CA LYS A 178 4.98 -27.61 29.19
C LYS A 178 5.12 -26.67 28.00
N LYS A 179 5.77 -25.53 28.24
CA LYS A 179 6.32 -24.67 27.19
C LYS A 179 7.38 -25.47 26.43
N THR A 180 7.11 -25.82 25.19
CA THR A 180 8.16 -26.31 24.29
C THR A 180 8.55 -25.13 23.40
N TYR A 181 9.75 -24.63 23.67
CA TYR A 181 10.39 -23.54 22.93
C TYR A 181 10.51 -23.92 21.44
N LEU A 182 10.06 -23.00 20.57
CA LEU A 182 10.36 -23.03 19.15
C LEU A 182 11.88 -23.06 18.97
N SER A 183 12.40 -24.09 18.32
CA SER A 183 13.79 -24.16 17.88
C SER A 183 14.01 -23.15 16.76
N THR A 184 14.47 -21.97 17.14
CA THR A 184 15.01 -20.93 16.26
C THR A 184 16.25 -21.45 15.55
N THR A 185 16.12 -22.01 14.34
CA THR A 185 17.30 -22.24 13.47
C THR A 185 17.70 -20.94 12.81
N ARG A 186 18.49 -20.17 13.56
CA ARG A 186 19.22 -18.97 13.12
C ARG A 186 20.33 -19.39 12.16
N ARG A 187 20.06 -19.47 10.85
CA ARG A 187 21.13 -19.55 9.84
C ARG A 187 21.74 -18.16 9.65
N HIS A 188 22.66 -17.79 10.55
CA HIS A 188 23.72 -16.85 10.21
C HIS A 188 24.58 -17.47 9.11
N LYS A 189 24.34 -17.09 7.86
CA LYS A 189 25.41 -17.12 6.86
C LYS A 189 26.15 -15.79 6.98
N PRO A 190 27.46 -15.78 7.28
CA PRO A 190 28.24 -14.56 7.12
C PRO A 190 28.24 -14.20 5.63
N ILE A 191 27.80 -13.00 5.31
CA ILE A 191 28.04 -12.39 4.00
C ILE A 191 29.54 -12.18 3.91
N VAL A 192 30.20 -13.05 3.14
CA VAL A 192 31.58 -12.85 2.71
C VAL A 192 31.56 -11.67 1.76
N VAL A 193 32.02 -10.52 2.24
CA VAL A 193 32.26 -9.32 1.43
C VAL A 193 33.35 -9.66 0.41
N PRO A 194 33.10 -9.60 -0.90
CA PRO A 194 34.17 -9.68 -1.89
C PRO A 194 35.04 -8.43 -1.75
N GLN A 195 36.31 -8.63 -1.41
CA GLN A 195 37.30 -7.55 -1.35
C GLN A 195 37.39 -6.83 -2.70
N LYS A 196 37.45 -5.49 -2.61
CA LYS A 196 37.66 -4.55 -3.71
C LYS A 196 38.82 -5.01 -4.60
N LYS A 197 38.53 -5.35 -5.86
CA LYS A 197 39.54 -5.36 -6.91
C LYS A 197 39.65 -3.94 -7.46
N SER A 198 40.72 -3.25 -7.09
CA SER A 198 41.16 -2.05 -7.79
C SER A 198 41.62 -2.43 -9.18
N LEU A 199 41.02 -1.86 -10.23
CA LEU A 199 41.60 -1.90 -11.56
C LEU A 199 41.70 -0.48 -12.10
N ALA A 200 42.96 -0.07 -12.19
CA ALA A 200 43.61 0.91 -13.07
C ALA A 200 42.80 2.11 -13.58
N SER A 201 43.26 3.28 -13.10
CA SER A 201 43.23 4.54 -13.84
C SER A 201 43.94 4.39 -15.19
N THR A 202 43.24 4.69 -16.28
CA THR A 202 43.86 4.96 -17.59
C THR A 202 43.35 6.26 -18.17
N ARG A 203 44.33 7.09 -18.52
CA ARG A 203 44.29 8.47 -19.00
C ARG A 203 43.45 8.68 -20.28
N ARG A 204 42.76 9.83 -20.30
CA ARG A 204 42.67 10.84 -21.39
C ARG A 204 42.85 10.35 -22.84
N ALA A 205 41.81 10.52 -23.64
CA ALA A 205 41.93 10.89 -25.05
C ALA A 205 40.92 12.01 -25.37
N LYS A 206 41.44 13.09 -25.96
CA LYS A 206 40.71 14.25 -26.48
C LYS A 206 40.11 13.88 -27.85
N CYS A 207 38.83 14.18 -28.09
CA CYS A 207 38.33 14.55 -29.42
C CYS A 207 37.92 16.02 -29.27
N VAL A 208 38.75 17.01 -29.64
CA VAL A 208 39.01 17.49 -31.00
C VAL A 208 37.71 17.64 -31.80
N THR A 209 37.11 18.81 -31.60
CA THR A 209 36.29 19.55 -32.56
C THR A 209 36.94 19.60 -33.94
N ASN A 210 36.17 19.37 -35.00
CA ASN A 210 36.50 19.92 -36.31
C ASN A 210 35.23 20.42 -37.01
N LYS A 211 35.25 21.74 -37.25
CA LYS A 211 34.60 22.58 -38.26
C LYS A 211 33.25 22.17 -38.83
#